data_AF-A0A7M5XGB3-F1
#
_entry.id   AF-A0A7M5XGB3-F1
#
_cell.length_a   1.000
_cell.length_b   1.000
_cell.length_c   1.000
_cell.angle_alpha   90.00
_cell.angle_beta   90.00
_cell.angle_gamma   90.00
#
_symmetry.space_group_name_H-M   'P 1'
#
loop_
_entity.id
_entity.type
_entity.pdbx_description
1 polymer ?
#
loop_
_entity_poly.entity_id
_entity_poly.type
_entity_poly.pdbx_seq_one_letter_code
_entity_poly.pdbx_strand_id
1 'polypeptide(L)'
;MSRLRTTVSKLLTLGGLTVASGSTLAYYRYSLLGENAECRPHAPNVEFKDTDTIVSEQKSQKPWDDDWDRRKQIRSKKLKEDPPIVVLDKDGDLNTIPATPPKPVERKPTATRHVILVRHGQYEMDHTDKEKKILTQLGREQASVTGDRLKALNIKFSRMTVSTMVRARETGSIISEKIPDIPQEHCSLLREGAPYPPEPTSKAWTPDRSQTFFQDNPRIEGAFRKYIHRASPSQTEDSYDLLVCHGNVIRYFVCRALQFPPEGWLRMSTGNCGLTWLTIRPNGNVSLRSFGDTGHLPPEMVTFT
;
A
#
# COMPACT_ATOMS: atom_id res chain seq x y z
N MET A 1 55.13 -8.49 44.73
CA MET A 1 54.45 -9.00 45.95
C MET A 1 52.96 -9.07 45.63
N SER A 2 52.51 -10.17 45.04
CA SER A 2 51.76 -11.27 45.71
C SER A 2 50.35 -10.87 46.13
N ARG A 3 49.34 -11.20 45.31
CA ARG A 3 48.42 -12.36 45.47
C ARG A 3 47.33 -12.12 46.53
N LEU A 4 46.06 -12.14 46.11
CA LEU A 4 45.16 -13.24 46.48
C LEU A 4 43.93 -13.28 45.55
N ARG A 5 43.77 -14.43 44.88
CA ARG A 5 42.52 -14.92 44.29
C ARG A 5 41.73 -15.60 45.40
N THR A 6 40.39 -15.53 45.42
CA THR A 6 39.56 -16.70 45.75
C THR A 6 38.16 -16.59 45.13
N THR A 7 37.59 -17.76 44.87
CA THR A 7 36.55 -18.10 43.90
C THR A 7 35.43 -18.86 44.65
N VAL A 8 34.16 -18.63 44.26
CA VAL A 8 32.99 -19.57 44.26
C VAL A 8 32.37 -20.04 45.60
N SER A 9 31.06 -19.80 45.81
CA SER A 9 29.98 -20.81 45.64
C SER A 9 28.63 -20.41 46.29
N LYS A 10 27.55 -20.58 45.51
CA LYS A 10 26.15 -20.97 45.81
C LYS A 10 25.55 -20.73 47.21
N LEU A 11 24.36 -20.09 47.25
CA LEU A 11 23.18 -20.71 47.87
C LEU A 11 21.85 -20.14 47.33
N LEU A 12 20.95 -21.07 47.03
CA LEU A 12 19.53 -20.92 46.70
C LEU A 12 18.68 -20.79 47.98
N THR A 13 17.66 -19.94 47.95
CA THR A 13 16.43 -20.04 48.77
C THR A 13 15.35 -19.19 48.09
N LEU A 14 14.48 -19.75 47.24
CA LEU A 14 13.18 -20.38 47.53
C LEU A 14 12.20 -19.53 48.37
N GLY A 15 11.06 -19.20 47.74
CA GLY A 15 9.87 -18.56 48.31
C GLY A 15 9.29 -17.56 47.29
N GLY A 16 8.31 -17.86 46.44
CA GLY A 16 7.23 -18.83 46.54
C GLY A 16 5.92 -18.12 46.89
N LEU A 17 5.31 -17.43 45.93
CA LEU A 17 3.85 -17.21 45.89
C LEU A 17 3.40 -17.08 44.43
N THR A 18 2.96 -18.20 43.88
CA THR A 18 2.36 -18.36 42.56
C THR A 18 0.87 -18.07 42.63
N VAL A 19 0.41 -17.06 41.88
CA VAL A 19 -0.94 -17.03 41.31
C VAL A 19 -0.76 -17.38 39.84
N ALA A 20 -1.17 -18.59 39.48
CA ALA A 20 -1.07 -19.13 38.14
C ALA A 20 -2.25 -18.63 37.29
N SER A 21 -2.00 -17.73 36.34
CA SER A 21 -2.70 -17.74 35.06
C SER A 21 -1.78 -18.39 34.04
N GLY A 22 -2.07 -19.66 33.75
CA GLY A 22 -1.27 -20.53 32.90
C GLY A 22 -1.29 -20.05 31.45
N SER A 23 -0.24 -19.34 31.07
CA SER A 23 0.20 -19.16 29.67
C SER A 23 1.71 -18.94 29.71
N THR A 24 2.41 -19.85 30.38
CA THR A 24 3.81 -19.68 30.76
C THR A 24 4.69 -20.42 29.77
N LEU A 25 5.39 -19.64 28.95
CA LEU A 25 6.84 -19.67 28.92
C LEU A 25 7.49 -20.81 28.13
N ALA A 26 7.30 -20.80 26.81
CA ALA A 26 8.12 -21.63 25.92
C ALA A 26 8.44 -20.95 24.58
N TYR A 27 8.68 -19.64 24.53
CA TYR A 27 9.39 -19.02 23.41
C TYR A 27 9.92 -17.67 23.90
N TYR A 28 11.18 -17.63 24.31
CA TYR A 28 12.12 -16.49 24.22
C TYR A 28 13.29 -16.74 25.19
N ARG A 29 14.22 -17.59 24.78
CA ARG A 29 15.60 -17.52 25.25
C ARG A 29 16.55 -17.89 24.11
N TYR A 30 16.47 -17.13 23.01
CA TYR A 30 17.23 -17.37 21.79
C TYR A 30 18.37 -16.36 21.57
N SER A 31 19.06 -15.93 22.62
CA SER A 31 20.14 -14.94 22.42
C SER A 31 21.30 -14.97 23.41
N LEU A 32 21.53 -16.09 24.11
CA LEU A 32 22.69 -16.23 25.00
C LEU A 32 23.41 -17.60 24.90
N LEU A 33 23.36 -18.27 23.75
CA LEU A 33 24.17 -19.45 23.50
C LEU A 33 24.91 -19.28 22.17
N GLY A 34 26.24 -19.33 22.24
CA GLY A 34 27.16 -19.21 21.12
C GLY A 34 26.97 -20.29 20.06
N GLU A 35 27.57 -20.03 18.91
CA GLU A 35 27.32 -20.56 17.55
C GLU A 35 27.30 -22.08 17.30
N ASN A 36 27.24 -22.97 18.30
CA ASN A 36 27.28 -24.43 18.07
C ASN A 36 26.22 -25.20 18.87
N ALA A 37 24.94 -24.83 18.75
CA ALA A 37 23.85 -25.66 19.27
C ALA A 37 23.30 -26.59 18.17
N GLU A 38 23.76 -27.84 18.15
CA GLU A 38 23.07 -28.91 17.42
C GLU A 38 21.65 -29.10 17.99
N CYS A 39 20.63 -28.76 17.20
CA CYS A 39 19.24 -29.03 17.54
C CYS A 39 18.97 -30.54 17.51
N ARG A 40 19.15 -31.24 18.63
CA ARG A 40 18.59 -32.58 18.82
C ARG A 40 17.14 -32.45 19.31
N PRO A 41 16.15 -33.04 18.62
CA PRO A 41 14.78 -33.03 19.09
C PRO A 41 14.65 -34.01 20.25
N HIS A 42 14.68 -33.52 21.48
CA HIS A 42 14.15 -34.27 22.60
C HIS A 42 12.64 -34.02 22.64
N ALA A 43 11.88 -34.86 21.93
CA ALA A 43 10.43 -34.87 22.04
C ALA A 43 10.06 -35.69 23.29
N PRO A 44 9.51 -35.09 24.36
CA PRO A 44 8.69 -35.88 25.27
C PRO A 44 7.41 -36.27 24.49
N ASN A 45 6.95 -37.51 24.67
CA ASN A 45 5.68 -37.98 24.14
C ASN A 45 4.53 -37.17 24.76
N VAL A 46 4.23 -36.02 24.16
CA VAL A 46 3.00 -35.26 24.39
C VAL A 46 2.13 -35.54 23.18
N GLU A 47 1.09 -36.35 23.36
CA GLU A 47 0.00 -36.43 22.39
C GLU A 47 -0.59 -35.03 22.23
N PHE A 48 -0.28 -34.37 21.12
CA PHE A 48 -0.98 -33.16 20.70
C PHE A 48 -2.38 -33.56 20.27
N LYS A 49 -3.33 -33.53 21.20
CA LYS A 49 -4.75 -33.50 20.84
C LYS A 49 -5.05 -32.16 20.18
N ASP A 50 -5.49 -32.25 18.93
CA ASP A 50 -6.18 -31.21 18.16
C ASP A 50 -5.42 -29.88 17.98
N THR A 51 -4.44 -29.87 17.06
CA THR A 51 -3.90 -28.63 16.49
C THR A 51 -4.94 -27.85 15.66
N ASP A 52 -6.01 -28.51 15.23
CA ASP A 52 -7.08 -27.90 14.42
C ASP A 52 -7.94 -26.91 15.21
N THR A 53 -8.00 -27.04 16.54
CA THR A 53 -8.85 -26.18 17.38
C THR A 53 -8.25 -24.79 17.61
N ILE A 54 -6.92 -24.66 17.65
CA ILE A 54 -6.24 -23.39 18.00
C ILE A 54 -6.33 -22.34 16.87
N VAL A 55 -6.40 -22.78 15.60
CA VAL A 55 -6.58 -21.86 14.46
C VAL A 55 -8.04 -21.37 14.36
N SER A 56 -9.00 -22.11 14.95
CA SER A 56 -10.43 -21.85 14.76
C SER A 56 -10.99 -20.64 15.54
N GLU A 57 -10.31 -20.18 16.60
CA GLU A 57 -10.80 -19.07 17.45
C GLU A 57 -10.24 -17.70 17.10
N GLN A 58 -9.18 -17.62 16.28
CA GLN A 58 -8.80 -16.37 15.65
C GLN A 58 -9.70 -16.11 14.45
N LYS A 59 -10.95 -15.69 14.72
CA LYS A 59 -11.82 -15.10 13.69
C LYS A 59 -11.00 -14.04 12.96
N SER A 60 -10.72 -14.32 11.69
CA SER A 60 -10.08 -13.40 10.75
C SER A 60 -10.67 -12.00 10.90
N GLN A 61 -9.82 -11.00 10.74
CA GLN A 61 -10.25 -9.64 10.37
C GLN A 61 -11.31 -9.71 9.27
N LYS A 62 -12.15 -8.66 9.17
CA LYS A 62 -13.19 -8.51 8.14
C LYS A 62 -12.74 -9.17 6.82
N PRO A 63 -13.51 -10.14 6.28
CA PRO A 63 -13.10 -10.83 5.07
C PRO A 63 -12.89 -9.84 3.92
N TRP A 64 -11.99 -10.22 3.00
CA TRP A 64 -11.68 -9.42 1.82
C TRP A 64 -12.95 -9.08 1.02
N ASP A 65 -13.17 -7.80 0.79
CA ASP A 65 -14.20 -7.27 -0.11
C ASP A 65 -13.69 -7.31 -1.56
N ASP A 66 -14.25 -8.17 -2.39
CA ASP A 66 -13.81 -8.34 -3.78
C ASP A 66 -14.35 -7.27 -4.75
N ASP A 67 -15.25 -6.38 -4.29
CA ASP A 67 -15.75 -5.21 -5.01
C ASP A 67 -15.38 -3.89 -4.31
N TRP A 68 -14.23 -3.88 -3.64
CA TRP A 68 -13.71 -2.72 -2.90
C TRP A 68 -13.59 -1.44 -3.75
N ASP A 69 -13.41 -1.57 -5.06
CA ASP A 69 -13.32 -0.48 -6.02
C ASP A 69 -14.62 -0.18 -6.77
N ARG A 70 -15.71 -0.92 -6.48
CA ARG A 70 -17.03 -0.80 -7.12
C ARG A 70 -17.00 -0.97 -8.64
N ARG A 71 -16.07 -1.77 -9.14
CA ARG A 71 -15.86 -2.04 -10.57
C ARG A 71 -16.00 -3.52 -10.92
N LYS A 72 -16.39 -4.36 -9.96
CA LYS A 72 -16.83 -5.71 -10.26
C LYS A 72 -18.04 -5.61 -11.18
N GLN A 73 -17.99 -6.29 -12.32
CA GLN A 73 -19.15 -6.32 -13.19
C GLN A 73 -20.29 -7.03 -12.48
N ILE A 74 -21.36 -6.28 -12.24
CA ILE A 74 -22.65 -6.85 -11.88
C ILE A 74 -23.11 -7.57 -13.13
N ARG A 75 -23.29 -8.90 -13.05
CA ARG A 75 -23.98 -9.65 -14.11
C ARG A 75 -25.22 -8.85 -14.46
N SER A 76 -25.33 -8.41 -15.70
CA SER A 76 -26.55 -7.76 -16.13
C SER A 76 -27.65 -8.78 -15.90
N LYS A 77 -28.52 -8.55 -14.89
CA LYS A 77 -29.77 -9.31 -14.77
C LYS A 77 -30.34 -9.24 -16.17
N LYS A 78 -30.56 -10.39 -16.83
CA LYS A 78 -31.14 -10.48 -18.18
C LYS A 78 -32.15 -9.33 -18.29
N LEU A 79 -31.79 -8.27 -19.02
CA LEU A 79 -32.75 -7.25 -19.39
C LEU A 79 -33.86 -8.06 -20.06
N LYS A 80 -35.10 -7.91 -19.57
CA LYS A 80 -36.24 -8.59 -20.20
C LYS A 80 -36.15 -8.27 -21.68
N GLU A 81 -36.18 -9.30 -22.52
CA GLU A 81 -36.10 -9.14 -23.97
C GLU A 81 -37.09 -8.07 -24.39
N ASP A 82 -36.63 -7.05 -25.12
CA ASP A 82 -37.53 -6.03 -25.65
C ASP A 82 -38.59 -6.72 -26.52
N PRO A 83 -39.85 -6.26 -26.48
CA PRO A 83 -40.90 -6.87 -27.28
C PRO A 83 -40.51 -6.82 -28.77
N PRO A 84 -40.86 -7.86 -29.55
CA PRO A 84 -40.52 -7.90 -30.95
C PRO A 84 -41.13 -6.71 -31.71
N ILE A 85 -40.40 -6.19 -32.69
CA ILE A 85 -40.86 -5.06 -33.50
C ILE A 85 -41.78 -5.61 -34.59
N VAL A 86 -43.02 -5.13 -34.62
CA VAL A 86 -43.99 -5.44 -35.67
C VAL A 86 -43.88 -4.38 -36.76
N VAL A 87 -43.68 -4.81 -38.00
CA VAL A 87 -43.51 -3.93 -39.17
C VAL A 87 -44.50 -4.35 -40.24
N LEU A 88 -45.13 -3.38 -40.89
CA LEU A 88 -45.93 -3.61 -42.08
C LEU A 88 -45.01 -3.70 -43.29
N ASP A 89 -45.15 -4.75 -44.09
CA ASP A 89 -44.46 -4.82 -45.37
C ASP A 89 -45.19 -4.01 -46.46
N LYS A 90 -44.63 -4.03 -47.68
CA LYS A 90 -45.16 -3.27 -48.82
C LYS A 90 -46.49 -3.79 -49.34
N ASP A 91 -46.85 -5.02 -48.96
CA ASP A 91 -48.06 -5.71 -49.37
C ASP A 91 -49.16 -5.62 -48.29
N GLY A 92 -48.84 -5.04 -47.13
CA GLY A 92 -49.78 -4.77 -46.03
C GLY A 92 -49.79 -5.84 -44.94
N ASP A 93 -48.90 -6.82 -45.01
CA ASP A 93 -48.83 -7.92 -44.05
C ASP A 93 -47.98 -7.56 -42.83
N LEU A 94 -48.42 -8.04 -41.65
CA LEU A 94 -47.74 -7.84 -40.37
C LEU A 94 -46.56 -8.81 -40.26
N ASN A 95 -45.34 -8.31 -40.40
CA ASN A 95 -44.13 -9.08 -40.19
C ASN A 95 -43.48 -8.76 -38.83
N THR A 96 -43.08 -9.80 -38.11
CA THR A 96 -42.42 -9.68 -36.82
C THR A 96 -40.92 -9.79 -37.01
N ILE A 97 -40.17 -8.71 -36.78
CA ILE A 97 -38.70 -8.78 -36.75
C ILE A 97 -38.29 -9.21 -35.34
N PRO A 98 -37.56 -10.32 -35.16
CA PRO A 98 -36.97 -10.65 -33.88
C PRO A 98 -35.99 -9.52 -33.51
N ALA A 99 -36.32 -8.74 -32.48
CA ALA A 99 -35.36 -7.86 -31.86
C ALA A 99 -34.29 -8.77 -31.26
N THR A 100 -33.18 -8.98 -31.97
CA THR A 100 -32.02 -9.66 -31.39
C THR A 100 -31.24 -8.57 -30.68
N PRO A 101 -31.35 -8.41 -29.36
CA PRO A 101 -30.51 -7.43 -28.67
C PRO A 101 -29.04 -7.80 -28.94
N PRO A 102 -28.16 -6.81 -29.16
CA PRO A 102 -26.74 -7.10 -29.15
C PRO A 102 -26.43 -7.82 -27.85
N LYS A 103 -25.91 -9.05 -27.92
CA LYS A 103 -25.52 -9.81 -26.72
C LYS A 103 -24.64 -8.88 -25.89
N PRO A 104 -24.98 -8.61 -24.62
CA PRO A 104 -24.11 -7.85 -23.74
C PRO A 104 -22.76 -8.58 -23.70
N VAL A 105 -21.74 -8.03 -24.35
CA VAL A 105 -20.39 -8.57 -24.25
C VAL A 105 -19.89 -8.09 -22.89
N GLU A 106 -20.15 -8.87 -21.84
CA GLU A 106 -19.55 -8.68 -20.51
C GLU A 106 -18.03 -8.82 -20.64
N ARG A 107 -17.36 -7.72 -20.98
CA ARG A 107 -15.90 -7.69 -21.06
C ARG A 107 -15.36 -7.57 -19.65
N LYS A 108 -14.88 -8.65 -19.07
CA LYS A 108 -14.18 -8.60 -17.78
C LYS A 108 -12.83 -7.88 -17.95
N PRO A 109 -12.34 -7.16 -16.95
CA PRO A 109 -10.94 -6.71 -16.96
C PRO A 109 -10.00 -7.90 -17.19
N THR A 110 -9.00 -7.73 -18.05
CA THR A 110 -7.98 -8.75 -18.33
C THR A 110 -6.56 -8.29 -17.98
N ALA A 111 -6.32 -6.98 -17.92
CA ALA A 111 -5.01 -6.40 -17.63
C ALA A 111 -4.73 -6.19 -16.14
N THR A 112 -3.47 -6.35 -15.75
CA THR A 112 -2.93 -6.01 -14.43
C THR A 112 -2.49 -4.55 -14.41
N ARG A 113 -2.80 -3.84 -13.32
CA ARG A 113 -2.28 -2.48 -13.09
C ARG A 113 -1.18 -2.51 -12.03
N HIS A 114 -0.03 -1.97 -12.36
CA HIS A 114 1.05 -1.66 -11.44
C HIS A 114 1.00 -0.18 -11.12
N VAL A 115 0.87 0.16 -9.83
CA VAL A 115 0.92 1.54 -9.35
C VAL A 115 2.15 1.69 -8.47
N ILE A 116 3.10 2.50 -8.92
CA ILE A 116 4.34 2.81 -8.22
C ILE A 116 4.20 4.20 -7.64
N LEU A 117 4.27 4.31 -6.31
CA LEU A 117 4.18 5.57 -5.59
C LEU A 117 5.57 5.99 -5.11
N VAL A 118 5.89 7.26 -5.32
CA VAL A 118 7.15 7.89 -4.93
C VAL A 118 6.84 8.99 -3.91
N ARG A 119 7.43 8.89 -2.72
CA ARG A 119 7.42 10.04 -1.79
C ARG A 119 8.35 11.13 -2.32
N HIS A 120 7.98 12.40 -2.21
CA HIS A 120 8.88 13.51 -2.55
C HIS A 120 10.26 13.42 -1.86
N GLY A 121 11.28 14.05 -2.46
CA GLY A 121 12.61 14.21 -1.87
C GLY A 121 12.62 15.08 -0.61
N GLN A 122 13.74 15.11 0.10
CA GLN A 122 13.95 15.98 1.26
C GLN A 122 13.71 17.45 0.87
N TYR A 123 13.09 18.22 1.75
CA TYR A 123 12.67 19.59 1.44
C TYR A 123 12.79 20.52 2.66
N GLU A 124 12.82 21.82 2.39
CA GLU A 124 12.88 22.87 3.41
C GLU A 124 11.54 22.96 4.17
N MET A 125 11.55 22.61 5.46
CA MET A 125 10.33 22.59 6.27
C MET A 125 9.99 23.94 6.89
N ASP A 126 11.00 24.76 7.18
CA ASP A 126 10.96 25.97 8.02
C ASP A 126 10.56 27.24 7.24
N HIS A 127 9.50 27.12 6.44
CA HIS A 127 8.90 28.25 5.75
C HIS A 127 7.40 28.37 6.05
N THR A 128 6.93 29.60 6.27
CA THR A 128 5.49 29.89 6.41
C THR A 128 4.79 29.81 5.05
N ASP A 129 5.46 30.29 4.00
CA ASP A 129 5.00 30.18 2.63
C ASP A 129 5.16 28.74 2.11
N LYS A 130 4.03 28.12 1.74
CA LYS A 130 3.98 26.73 1.24
C LYS A 130 4.72 26.56 -0.08
N GLU A 131 4.88 27.62 -0.87
CA GLU A 131 5.59 27.57 -2.16
C GLU A 131 7.11 27.67 -1.97
N LYS A 132 7.59 28.11 -0.80
CA LYS A 132 9.02 28.12 -0.45
C LYS A 132 9.50 26.80 0.15
N LYS A 133 8.61 25.84 0.40
CA LYS A 133 8.94 24.49 0.90
C LYS A 133 9.51 23.60 -0.22
N ILE A 134 10.55 24.09 -0.89
CA ILE A 134 11.24 23.48 -2.03
C ILE A 134 12.19 22.36 -1.58
N LEU A 135 12.64 21.52 -2.51
CA LEU A 135 13.64 20.50 -2.26
C LEU A 135 14.95 21.13 -1.77
N THR A 136 15.60 20.44 -0.82
CA THR A 136 16.99 20.71 -0.46
C THR A 136 17.92 20.24 -1.58
N GLN A 137 19.22 20.54 -1.49
CA GLN A 137 20.19 19.96 -2.43
C GLN A 137 20.18 18.43 -2.38
N LEU A 138 20.19 17.85 -1.18
CA LEU A 138 20.07 16.41 -0.98
C LEU A 138 18.75 15.86 -1.57
N GLY A 139 17.63 16.56 -1.41
CA GLY A 139 16.35 16.17 -1.98
C GLY A 139 16.35 16.08 -3.50
N ARG A 140 17.09 16.97 -4.18
CA ARG A 140 17.28 16.91 -5.64
C ARG A 140 18.13 15.71 -6.06
N GLU A 141 19.19 15.41 -5.31
CA GLU A 141 20.03 14.24 -5.54
C GLU A 141 19.27 12.93 -5.34
N GLN A 142 18.50 12.82 -4.25
CA GLN A 142 17.58 11.69 -4.01
C GLN A 142 16.62 11.48 -5.19
N ALA A 143 16.00 12.56 -5.69
CA ALA A 143 15.08 12.49 -6.82
C ALA A 143 15.79 12.04 -8.11
N SER A 144 17.01 12.51 -8.35
CA SER A 144 17.84 12.12 -9.51
C SER A 144 18.18 10.63 -9.48
N VAL A 145 18.67 10.11 -8.35
CA VAL A 145 18.99 8.67 -8.17
C VAL A 145 17.73 7.82 -8.28
N THR A 146 16.59 8.31 -7.82
CA THR A 146 15.30 7.63 -7.95
C THR A 146 14.83 7.57 -9.40
N GLY A 147 15.04 8.64 -10.17
CA GLY A 147 14.82 8.65 -11.62
C GLY A 147 15.70 7.63 -12.34
N ASP A 148 16.98 7.53 -11.98
CA ASP A 148 17.91 6.53 -12.53
C ASP A 148 17.47 5.10 -12.17
N ARG A 149 16.99 4.87 -10.93
CA ARG A 149 16.43 3.58 -10.51
C ARG A 149 15.20 3.20 -11.34
N LEU A 150 14.25 4.12 -11.53
CA LEU A 150 13.04 3.88 -12.29
C LEU A 150 13.36 3.60 -13.77
N LYS A 151 14.32 4.33 -14.35
CA LYS A 151 14.85 4.08 -15.70
C LYS A 151 15.45 2.67 -15.81
N ALA A 152 16.23 2.26 -14.82
CA ALA A 152 16.89 0.95 -14.79
C ALA A 152 15.90 -0.24 -14.70
N LEU A 153 14.64 -0.02 -14.32
CA LEU A 153 13.60 -1.06 -14.39
C LEU A 153 13.30 -1.47 -15.84
N ASN A 154 13.64 -0.63 -16.83
CA ASN A 154 13.34 -0.85 -18.24
C ASN A 154 11.85 -1.12 -18.51
N ILE A 155 10.99 -0.38 -17.80
CA ILE A 155 9.54 -0.46 -17.91
C ILE A 155 9.03 0.77 -18.68
N LYS A 156 8.10 0.55 -19.61
CA LYS A 156 7.36 1.64 -20.26
C LYS A 156 6.25 2.13 -19.33
N PHE A 157 6.48 3.25 -18.65
CA PHE A 157 5.48 3.88 -17.80
C PHE A 157 4.35 4.48 -18.63
N SER A 158 3.11 4.23 -18.23
CA SER A 158 1.91 4.70 -18.93
C SER A 158 1.64 6.19 -18.69
N ARG A 159 1.91 6.68 -17.48
CA ARG A 159 1.78 8.08 -17.06
C ARG A 159 2.51 8.35 -15.76
N MET A 160 2.79 9.62 -15.49
CA MET A 160 3.17 10.13 -14.17
C MET A 160 2.18 11.19 -13.69
N THR A 161 1.54 10.95 -12.56
CA THR A 161 0.72 11.96 -11.88
C THR A 161 1.47 12.51 -10.67
N VAL A 162 1.61 13.84 -10.61
CA VAL A 162 2.38 14.53 -9.58
C VAL A 162 1.47 15.39 -8.72
N SER A 163 1.65 15.34 -7.40
CA SER A 163 0.96 16.26 -6.49
C SER A 163 1.28 17.73 -6.79
N THR A 164 0.34 18.64 -6.59
CA THR A 164 0.55 20.08 -6.86
C THR A 164 1.42 20.80 -5.81
N MET A 165 1.85 20.14 -4.74
CA MET A 165 2.76 20.76 -3.76
C MET A 165 4.18 20.89 -4.35
N VAL A 166 4.86 22.01 -4.09
CA VAL A 166 6.14 22.37 -4.75
C VAL A 166 7.20 21.26 -4.67
N ARG A 167 7.48 20.72 -3.48
CA ARG A 167 8.41 19.58 -3.29
C ARG A 167 8.09 18.34 -4.14
N ALA A 168 6.82 18.05 -4.38
CA ALA A 168 6.41 16.93 -5.24
C ALA A 168 6.57 17.28 -6.72
N ARG A 169 6.25 18.53 -7.11
CA ARG A 169 6.47 19.04 -8.47
C ARG A 169 7.94 19.00 -8.87
N GLU A 170 8.83 19.49 -8.00
CA GLU A 170 10.28 19.43 -8.23
C GLU A 170 10.79 17.99 -8.30
N THR A 171 10.35 17.10 -7.39
CA THR A 171 10.72 15.68 -7.44
C THR A 171 10.28 15.05 -8.76
N GLY A 172 9.03 15.30 -9.18
CA GLY A 172 8.49 14.77 -10.43
C GLY A 172 9.23 15.30 -11.66
N SER A 173 9.60 16.58 -11.67
CA SER A 173 10.37 17.21 -12.75
C SER A 173 11.75 16.54 -12.92
N ILE A 174 12.45 16.30 -11.82
CA ILE A 174 13.77 15.65 -11.86
C ILE A 174 13.64 14.19 -12.35
N ILE A 175 12.58 13.49 -11.94
CA ILE A 175 12.32 12.12 -12.39
C ILE A 175 12.00 12.08 -13.89
N SER A 176 11.19 13.02 -14.42
CA SER A 176 10.84 13.03 -15.85
C SER A 176 12.04 13.31 -16.75
N GLU A 177 13.05 14.04 -16.30
CA GLU A 177 14.30 14.21 -17.04
C GLU A 177 15.05 12.88 -17.29
N LYS A 178 14.89 11.89 -16.40
CA LYS A 178 15.54 10.57 -16.52
C LYS A 178 14.73 9.58 -17.37
N ILE A 179 13.42 9.75 -17.43
CA ILE A 179 12.47 8.85 -18.11
C ILE A 179 11.79 9.64 -19.23
N PRO A 180 12.40 9.71 -20.43
CA PRO A 180 11.84 10.48 -21.54
C PRO A 180 10.46 9.94 -21.95
N ASP A 181 9.62 10.83 -22.48
CA ASP A 181 8.31 10.54 -23.09
C ASP A 181 7.21 10.03 -22.14
N ILE A 182 7.40 10.09 -20.83
CA ILE A 182 6.33 9.78 -19.87
C ILE A 182 5.28 10.91 -19.84
N PRO A 183 3.99 10.65 -20.16
CA PRO A 183 2.96 11.68 -20.04
C PRO A 183 2.80 12.12 -18.59
N GLN A 184 2.94 13.42 -18.34
CA GLN A 184 2.88 13.99 -16.99
C GLN A 184 1.60 14.80 -16.77
N GLU A 185 0.91 14.56 -15.65
CA GLU A 185 -0.21 15.38 -15.17
C GLU A 185 -0.01 15.82 -13.71
N HIS A 186 -0.65 16.93 -13.32
CA HIS A 186 -0.65 17.40 -11.94
C HIS A 186 -2.03 17.24 -11.31
N CYS A 187 -2.10 16.77 -10.05
CA CYS A 187 -3.36 16.54 -9.36
C CYS A 187 -3.37 17.09 -7.92
N SER A 188 -4.32 17.96 -7.62
CA SER A 188 -4.52 18.54 -6.28
C SER A 188 -5.09 17.54 -5.27
N LEU A 189 -5.73 16.45 -5.72
CA LEU A 189 -6.23 15.40 -4.82
C LEU A 189 -5.08 14.70 -4.08
N LEU A 190 -3.90 14.61 -4.70
CA LEU A 190 -2.69 14.00 -4.15
C LEU A 190 -1.88 14.93 -3.23
N ARG A 191 -2.41 16.09 -2.82
CA ARG A 191 -1.71 16.95 -1.82
C ARG A 191 -1.63 16.24 -0.47
N GLU A 192 -0.59 16.53 0.31
CA GLU A 192 -0.48 15.96 1.66
C GLU A 192 -1.67 16.38 2.52
N GLY A 193 -1.98 15.59 3.55
CA GLY A 193 -3.04 15.93 4.50
C GLY A 193 -3.14 14.92 5.64
N ALA A 194 -4.17 15.07 6.45
CA ALA A 194 -4.51 14.16 7.54
C ALA A 194 -5.57 13.13 7.07
N PRO A 195 -5.19 11.90 6.68
CA PRO A 195 -6.12 10.99 6.01
C PRO A 195 -7.11 10.34 6.97
N TYR A 196 -6.70 9.97 8.18
CA TYR A 196 -7.56 9.28 9.14
C TYR A 196 -6.93 9.36 10.55
N PRO A 197 -7.70 9.34 11.65
CA PRO A 197 -7.13 9.28 13.00
C PRO A 197 -6.22 8.04 13.19
N PRO A 198 -4.93 8.21 13.52
CA PRO A 198 -4.02 7.08 13.66
C PRO A 198 -4.21 6.35 15.00
N GLU A 199 -4.02 5.03 15.00
CA GLU A 199 -3.90 4.23 16.23
C GLU A 199 -2.61 3.37 16.19
N PRO A 200 -1.70 3.49 17.18
CA PRO A 200 -1.79 4.39 18.32
C PRO A 200 -1.67 5.86 17.90
N THR A 201 -2.26 6.74 18.70
CA THR A 201 -2.00 8.19 18.57
C THR A 201 -0.51 8.48 18.74
N SER A 202 -0.01 9.52 18.08
CA SER A 202 1.40 9.94 18.17
C SER A 202 1.49 11.40 18.58
N LYS A 203 2.24 11.69 19.64
CA LYS A 203 2.53 13.08 20.04
C LYS A 203 3.48 13.78 19.08
N ALA A 204 4.30 13.01 18.35
CA ALA A 204 5.24 13.53 17.36
C ALA A 204 4.55 13.93 16.05
N TRP A 205 3.31 13.50 15.84
CA TRP A 205 2.51 13.88 14.68
C TRP A 205 1.27 14.64 15.15
N THR A 206 1.31 15.96 15.02
CA THR A 206 0.15 16.83 15.19
C THR A 206 -0.18 17.44 13.83
N PRO A 207 -1.39 17.17 13.27
CA PRO A 207 -1.77 17.81 12.02
C PRO A 207 -1.81 19.34 12.23
N ASP A 208 -1.41 20.08 11.20
CA ASP A 208 -1.56 21.54 11.17
C ASP A 208 -3.03 21.91 11.47
N ARG A 209 -3.29 23.07 12.08
CA ARG A 209 -4.65 23.57 12.31
C ARG A 209 -5.47 23.63 11.01
N SER A 210 -4.81 23.82 9.88
CA SER A 210 -5.43 23.81 8.54
C SER A 210 -5.72 22.40 7.99
N GLN A 211 -5.16 21.35 8.60
CA GLN A 211 -5.38 19.95 8.24
C GLN A 211 -6.36 19.33 9.23
N THR A 212 -7.53 18.98 8.72
CA THR A 212 -8.53 18.25 9.51
C THR A 212 -8.86 16.96 8.79
N PHE A 213 -9.06 15.88 9.55
CA PHE A 213 -9.50 14.61 8.96
C PHE A 213 -10.77 14.79 8.12
N PHE A 214 -11.67 15.69 8.54
CA PHE A 214 -12.92 15.99 7.83
C PHE A 214 -12.71 16.60 6.43
N GLN A 215 -11.70 17.46 6.26
CA GLN A 215 -11.42 18.09 4.97
C GLN A 215 -10.50 17.24 4.09
N ASP A 216 -9.47 16.64 4.70
CA ASP A 216 -8.44 15.92 3.95
C ASP A 216 -8.84 14.49 3.61
N ASN A 217 -9.58 13.78 4.48
CA ASN A 217 -10.00 12.40 4.20
C ASN A 217 -10.80 12.28 2.89
N PRO A 218 -11.88 13.05 2.65
CA PRO A 218 -12.67 12.89 1.43
C PRO A 218 -11.86 13.13 0.15
N ARG A 219 -10.92 14.09 0.20
CA ARG A 219 -10.00 14.40 -0.89
C ARG A 219 -9.04 13.24 -1.16
N ILE A 220 -8.42 12.70 -0.12
CA ILE A 220 -7.46 11.60 -0.22
C ILE A 220 -8.17 10.29 -0.61
N GLU A 221 -9.36 9.99 -0.07
CA GLU A 221 -10.19 8.87 -0.49
C GLU A 221 -10.67 9.03 -1.94
N GLY A 222 -10.99 10.25 -2.38
CA GLY A 222 -11.25 10.56 -3.78
C GLY A 222 -10.05 10.27 -4.69
N ALA A 223 -8.84 10.63 -4.24
CA ALA A 223 -7.59 10.28 -4.93
C ALA A 223 -7.39 8.75 -4.99
N PHE A 224 -7.63 8.04 -3.89
CA PHE A 224 -7.55 6.58 -3.82
C PHE A 224 -8.47 5.95 -4.88
N ARG A 225 -9.75 6.32 -4.91
CA ARG A 225 -10.72 5.78 -5.89
C ARG A 225 -10.39 6.12 -7.34
N LYS A 226 -9.78 7.29 -7.57
CA LYS A 226 -9.36 7.74 -8.90
C LYS A 226 -8.17 6.94 -9.42
N TYR A 227 -7.18 6.66 -8.58
CA TYR A 227 -5.89 6.12 -9.04
C TYR A 227 -5.70 4.63 -8.72
N ILE A 228 -6.26 4.14 -7.62
CA ILE A 228 -6.12 2.76 -7.12
C ILE A 228 -7.42 2.00 -7.39
N HIS A 229 -7.46 1.26 -8.50
CA HIS A 229 -8.61 0.44 -8.92
C HIS A 229 -8.20 -0.58 -9.99
N ARG A 230 -9.04 -1.60 -10.25
CA ARG A 230 -8.78 -2.57 -11.33
C ARG A 230 -8.79 -1.94 -12.72
N ALA A 231 -8.15 -2.58 -13.70
CA ALA A 231 -8.14 -2.12 -15.09
C ALA A 231 -9.56 -1.98 -15.67
N SER A 232 -9.71 -1.08 -16.65
CA SER A 232 -10.94 -1.02 -17.44
C SER A 232 -11.10 -2.33 -18.24
N PRO A 233 -12.33 -2.83 -18.46
CA PRO A 233 -12.64 -3.83 -19.46
C PRO A 233 -12.04 -3.62 -20.87
N SER A 234 -11.78 -2.37 -21.24
CA SER A 234 -11.21 -2.00 -22.54
C SER A 234 -9.68 -2.06 -22.57
N GLN A 235 -9.01 -2.16 -21.42
CA GLN A 235 -7.56 -2.22 -21.33
C GLN A 235 -7.09 -3.65 -21.56
N THR A 236 -6.29 -3.86 -22.61
CA THR A 236 -5.80 -5.18 -23.03
C THR A 236 -4.41 -5.51 -22.52
N GLU A 237 -3.58 -4.50 -22.25
CA GLU A 237 -2.18 -4.64 -21.81
C GLU A 237 -2.00 -4.17 -20.36
N ASP A 238 -1.02 -4.77 -19.66
CA ASP A 238 -0.63 -4.35 -18.33
C ASP A 238 -0.10 -2.91 -18.34
N SER A 239 -0.43 -2.14 -17.29
CA SER A 239 -0.04 -0.72 -17.20
C SER A 239 0.82 -0.44 -15.98
N TYR A 240 1.71 0.53 -16.09
CA TYR A 240 2.62 0.97 -15.03
C TYR A 240 2.42 2.48 -14.82
N ASP A 241 1.64 2.83 -13.80
CA ASP A 241 1.34 4.21 -13.44
C ASP A 241 2.29 4.68 -12.32
N LEU A 242 2.87 5.87 -12.47
CA LEU A 242 3.74 6.49 -11.46
C LEU A 242 2.99 7.63 -10.73
N LEU A 243 3.00 7.61 -9.39
CA LEU A 243 2.39 8.65 -8.57
C LEU A 243 3.44 9.31 -7.67
N VAL A 244 3.77 10.58 -7.89
CA VAL A 244 4.72 11.33 -7.04
C VAL A 244 3.94 12.18 -6.03
N CYS A 245 3.97 11.78 -4.76
CA CYS A 245 3.16 12.40 -3.71
C CYS A 245 3.86 12.37 -2.33
N HIS A 246 3.13 12.00 -1.26
CA HIS A 246 3.52 12.28 0.12
C HIS A 246 3.32 11.09 1.05
N GLY A 247 3.99 11.13 2.20
CA GLY A 247 4.02 10.03 3.15
C GLY A 247 2.64 9.62 3.67
N ASN A 248 1.77 10.54 4.08
CA ASN A 248 0.46 10.14 4.65
C ASN A 248 -0.45 9.58 3.57
N VAL A 249 -0.46 10.20 2.38
CA VAL A 249 -1.22 9.72 1.22
C VAL A 249 -0.83 8.29 0.85
N ILE A 250 0.47 8.01 0.71
CA ILE A 250 0.98 6.67 0.35
C ILE A 250 0.58 5.63 1.40
N ARG A 251 0.80 5.95 2.69
CA ARG A 251 0.48 5.04 3.79
C ARG A 251 -1.01 4.73 3.88
N TYR A 252 -1.85 5.74 3.70
CA TYR A 252 -3.29 5.56 3.65
C TYR A 252 -3.71 4.70 2.45
N PHE A 253 -3.15 4.95 1.25
CA PHE A 253 -3.44 4.14 0.06
C PHE A 253 -3.08 2.68 0.28
N VAL A 254 -1.95 2.39 0.93
CA VAL A 254 -1.54 1.02 1.25
C VAL A 254 -2.52 0.35 2.19
N CYS A 255 -2.91 1.01 3.30
CA CYS A 255 -3.95 0.47 4.19
C CYS A 255 -5.25 0.19 3.43
N ARG A 256 -5.72 1.15 2.62
CA ARG A 256 -6.97 1.02 1.87
C ARG A 256 -6.92 -0.07 0.80
N ALA A 257 -5.84 -0.16 0.04
CA ALA A 257 -5.68 -1.11 -1.05
C ALA A 257 -5.56 -2.56 -0.56
N LEU A 258 -4.93 -2.77 0.60
CA LEU A 258 -4.78 -4.08 1.24
C LEU A 258 -5.92 -4.41 2.21
N GLN A 259 -6.90 -3.51 2.35
CA GLN A 259 -8.01 -3.63 3.30
C GLN A 259 -7.57 -3.80 4.76
N PHE A 260 -6.40 -3.26 5.10
CA PHE A 260 -5.99 -3.14 6.49
C PHE A 260 -6.73 -2.00 7.19
N PRO A 261 -6.83 -2.03 8.53
CA PRO A 261 -7.40 -0.94 9.30
C PRO A 261 -6.75 0.40 8.92
N PRO A 262 -7.53 1.42 8.48
CA PRO A 262 -6.98 2.68 8.02
C PRO A 262 -6.21 3.42 9.12
N GLU A 263 -6.53 3.19 10.39
CA GLU A 263 -5.85 3.74 11.58
C GLU A 263 -4.36 3.37 11.64
N GLY A 264 -3.97 2.25 11.03
CA GLY A 264 -2.60 1.74 11.06
C GLY A 264 -1.61 2.52 10.19
N TRP A 265 -2.08 3.53 9.43
CA TRP A 265 -1.26 4.24 8.46
C TRP A 265 0.02 4.84 9.06
N LEU A 266 -0.03 5.35 10.29
CA LEU A 266 1.12 5.97 10.95
C LEU A 266 2.13 4.96 11.53
N ARG A 267 1.81 3.65 11.51
CA ARG A 267 2.73 2.58 11.90
C ARG A 267 3.77 2.27 10.82
N MET A 268 3.54 2.77 9.61
CA MET A 268 4.42 2.58 8.47
C MET A 268 5.32 3.81 8.30
N SER A 269 6.61 3.59 8.01
CA SER A 269 7.58 4.65 7.71
C SER A 269 8.08 4.51 6.27
N THR A 270 8.13 5.60 5.53
CA THR A 270 8.64 5.64 4.16
C THR A 270 9.66 6.77 4.05
N GLY A 271 10.87 6.49 3.55
CA GLY A 271 11.90 7.52 3.38
C GLY A 271 11.57 8.51 2.27
N ASN A 272 12.22 9.68 2.26
CA ASN A 272 12.17 10.59 1.12
C ASN A 272 12.63 9.85 -0.14
N CYS A 273 11.94 10.06 -1.27
CA CYS A 273 12.13 9.29 -2.50
C CYS A 273 11.97 7.76 -2.36
N GLY A 274 11.31 7.29 -1.29
CA GLY A 274 10.96 5.88 -1.12
C GLY A 274 9.94 5.41 -2.16
N LEU A 275 10.18 4.22 -2.71
CA LEU A 275 9.33 3.56 -3.70
C LEU A 275 8.36 2.57 -3.04
N THR A 276 7.07 2.72 -3.31
CA THR A 276 6.02 1.79 -2.89
C THR A 276 5.33 1.22 -4.12
N TRP A 277 5.18 -0.10 -4.23
CA TRP A 277 4.66 -0.73 -5.45
C TRP A 277 3.46 -1.61 -5.14
N LEU A 278 2.28 -1.19 -5.62
CA LEU A 278 1.05 -1.96 -5.60
C LEU A 278 0.80 -2.65 -6.96
N THR A 279 0.39 -3.91 -6.93
CA THR A 279 -0.08 -4.65 -8.11
C THR A 279 -1.54 -5.01 -7.93
N ILE A 280 -2.40 -4.57 -8.85
CA ILE A 280 -3.84 -4.78 -8.86
C ILE A 280 -4.19 -5.71 -10.02
N ARG A 281 -4.56 -6.94 -9.69
CA ARG A 281 -4.95 -7.96 -10.68
C ARG A 281 -6.35 -7.70 -11.24
N PRO A 282 -6.70 -8.24 -12.41
CA PRO A 282 -8.01 -8.00 -13.04
C PRO A 282 -9.21 -8.46 -12.20
N ASN A 283 -9.02 -9.48 -11.36
CA ASN A 283 -10.03 -9.98 -10.43
C ASN A 283 -10.26 -9.06 -9.22
N GLY A 284 -9.46 -8.01 -9.03
CA GLY A 284 -9.53 -7.10 -7.90
C GLY A 284 -8.54 -7.41 -6.78
N ASN A 285 -7.80 -8.53 -6.83
CA ASN A 285 -6.80 -8.84 -5.81
C ASN A 285 -5.64 -7.83 -5.86
N VAL A 286 -5.22 -7.35 -4.69
CA VAL A 286 -4.12 -6.41 -4.56
C VAL A 286 -2.95 -7.07 -3.85
N SER A 287 -1.73 -6.80 -4.29
CA SER A 287 -0.51 -7.16 -3.58
C SER A 287 0.42 -5.96 -3.44
N LEU A 288 1.09 -5.86 -2.30
CA LEU A 288 2.17 -4.90 -2.07
C LEU A 288 3.50 -5.60 -2.36
N ARG A 289 4.19 -5.17 -3.41
CA ARG A 289 5.47 -5.75 -3.84
C ARG A 289 6.64 -5.18 -3.04
N SER A 290 6.56 -3.90 -2.72
CA SER A 290 7.53 -3.19 -1.89
C SER A 290 6.89 -1.98 -1.25
N PHE A 291 7.42 -1.54 -0.11
CA PHE A 291 6.91 -0.40 0.64
C PHE A 291 8.05 0.49 1.11
N GLY A 292 8.03 1.76 0.71
CA GLY A 292 9.03 2.75 1.14
C GLY A 292 10.47 2.36 0.82
N ASP A 293 10.70 1.62 -0.25
CA ASP A 293 12.02 1.12 -0.66
C ASP A 293 12.94 2.29 -1.00
N THR A 294 14.05 2.34 -0.27
CA THR A 294 15.13 3.32 -0.41
C THR A 294 16.46 2.62 -0.69
N GLY A 295 16.46 1.32 -1.01
CA GLY A 295 17.68 0.55 -1.26
C GLY A 295 18.43 0.98 -2.52
N HIS A 296 17.82 1.80 -3.38
CA HIS A 296 18.49 2.45 -4.51
C HIS A 296 19.26 3.72 -4.10
N LEU A 297 19.03 4.25 -2.90
CA LEU A 297 19.75 5.40 -2.37
C LEU A 297 20.99 4.92 -1.60
N PRO A 298 22.14 5.60 -1.74
CA PRO A 298 23.25 5.43 -0.81
C PRO A 298 22.81 5.68 0.64
N PRO A 299 23.35 4.94 1.64
CA PRO A 299 22.93 5.05 3.03
C PRO A 299 22.92 6.48 3.59
N GLU A 300 23.90 7.29 3.21
CA GLU A 300 24.05 8.69 3.60
C GLU A 300 22.95 9.61 3.05
N MET A 301 22.25 9.18 2.00
CA MET A 301 21.14 9.92 1.41
C MET A 301 19.78 9.54 1.99
N VAL A 302 19.68 8.52 2.85
CA VAL A 302 18.40 8.04 3.37
C VAL A 302 17.90 8.98 4.48
N THR A 303 16.82 9.71 4.19
CA THR A 303 16.15 10.61 5.15
C THR A 303 14.66 10.31 5.26
N PHE A 304 14.01 10.77 6.34
CA PHE A 304 12.58 10.49 6.62
C PHE A 304 11.70 11.74 6.78
N THR A 305 12.27 12.95 6.73
CA THR A 305 11.56 14.23 6.86
C THR A 305 11.64 15.00 5.57
#